data_AF-A0AAX3WFE1-F1
#
_entry.id   AF-A0AAX3WFE1-F1
#
_cell.length_a   1.000
_cell.length_b   1.000
_cell.length_c   1.000
_cell.angle_alpha   90.00
_cell.angle_beta   90.00
_cell.angle_gamma   90.00
#
_symmetry.space_group_name_H-M   'P 1'
#
loop_
_entity.id
_entity.type
_entity.pdbx_description
1 polymer ?
#
loop_
_entity_poly.entity_id
_entity_poly.type
_entity_poly.pdbx_seq_one_letter_code
_entity_poly.pdbx_strand_id
1 'polypeptide(L)'
;MLKTLIRFAGFAPPAPPPRPPSARRVAPARKPAVAPVAPPPAPVVPVEDPLEARRAWAKQIHAQQVGRRFAEAVVILNRKADPNVAFVDDGDLAWAQNVVPEDVQTYLRIRAYASLQTRTLGDDARGDLQRSSAYRADLHRSAATDFEVWTTGLAAYDRAVATAARHGEPAPAPVVVPTAVEEGIAKLAADKARRLTEAAARRAGGNAGAGGTPAGTPPGAPPTGTTKKDDDEEPTPDAPAGPKR
;
A
#
# COMPACT_ATOMS: atom_id res chain seq x y z
N MET A 1 30.98 75.36 -9.96
CA MET A 1 30.63 74.80 -11.29
C MET A 1 30.20 73.35 -11.12
N LEU A 2 29.21 72.89 -11.89
CA LEU A 2 28.68 71.51 -11.91
C LEU A 2 27.71 71.03 -10.79
N LYS A 3 26.97 71.94 -10.14
CA LYS A 3 25.67 71.59 -9.48
C LYS A 3 24.51 72.46 -9.99
N THR A 4 24.73 73.17 -11.09
CA THR A 4 23.76 74.12 -11.67
C THR A 4 23.10 73.61 -12.94
N LEU A 5 23.21 72.32 -13.26
CA LEU A 5 22.71 71.74 -14.53
C LEU A 5 21.79 70.53 -14.36
N ILE A 6 21.30 70.23 -13.16
CA ILE A 6 20.27 69.19 -12.95
C ILE A 6 19.10 69.80 -12.16
N ARG A 7 18.56 70.90 -12.68
CA ARG A 7 17.32 71.53 -12.19
C ARG A 7 16.39 71.94 -13.35
N PHE A 8 16.48 71.23 -14.48
CA PHE A 8 15.69 71.44 -15.71
C PHE A 8 14.91 70.18 -16.14
N ALA A 9 14.40 69.40 -15.19
CA ALA A 9 13.47 68.31 -15.46
C ALA A 9 12.36 68.27 -14.40
N GLY A 10 11.49 69.29 -14.42
CA GLY A 10 10.04 69.18 -14.22
C GLY A 10 9.43 68.47 -13.00
N PHE A 11 10.18 68.05 -11.97
CA PHE A 11 9.61 67.27 -10.86
C PHE A 11 10.06 67.81 -9.49
N ALA A 12 9.65 69.03 -9.16
CA ALA A 12 9.65 69.52 -7.78
C ALA A 12 8.20 69.81 -7.35
N PRO A 13 7.68 69.16 -6.28
CA PRO A 13 6.30 69.35 -5.84
C PRO A 13 6.07 70.77 -5.28
N PRO A 14 4.86 71.35 -5.46
CA PRO A 14 4.55 72.69 -4.97
C PRO A 14 4.55 72.77 -3.44
N ALA A 15 4.90 73.94 -2.91
CA ALA A 15 5.05 74.20 -1.47
C ALA A 15 3.76 73.93 -0.67
N PRO A 16 3.84 73.45 0.59
CA PRO A 16 2.68 73.18 1.41
C PRO A 16 1.99 74.48 1.90
N PRO A 17 0.66 74.48 2.05
CA PRO A 17 -0.09 75.67 2.46
C PRO A 17 0.17 76.05 3.93
N PRO A 18 0.02 77.35 4.29
CA PRO A 18 0.29 77.84 5.64
C PRO A 18 -0.75 77.32 6.67
N ARG A 19 -0.26 76.95 7.86
CA ARG A 19 -1.07 76.41 8.96
C ARG A 19 -1.91 77.50 9.65
N PRO A 20 -3.14 77.18 10.11
CA PRO A 20 -3.97 78.13 10.85
C PRO A 20 -3.45 78.39 12.28
N PRO A 21 -3.80 79.55 12.87
CA PRO A 21 -3.29 79.98 14.18
C PRO A 21 -3.79 79.11 15.33
N SER A 22 -2.89 78.82 16.26
CA SER A 22 -3.08 77.94 17.42
C SER A 22 -4.18 78.42 18.38
N ALA A 23 -5.15 77.55 18.66
CA ALA A 23 -6.14 77.76 19.70
C ALA A 23 -5.51 77.63 21.11
N ARG A 24 -5.83 78.60 21.97
CA ARG A 24 -5.46 78.69 23.39
C ARG A 24 -5.77 77.38 24.14
N ARG A 25 -4.80 76.92 24.95
CA ARG A 25 -5.01 75.84 25.93
C ARG A 25 -6.08 76.25 26.95
N VAL A 26 -7.20 75.53 26.96
CA VAL A 26 -8.17 75.54 28.06
C VAL A 26 -7.85 74.35 28.97
N ALA A 27 -7.73 74.58 30.27
CA ALA A 27 -7.44 73.54 31.25
C ALA A 27 -8.60 72.52 31.31
N PRO A 28 -8.33 71.21 31.39
CA PRO A 28 -9.38 70.20 31.42
C PRO A 28 -10.12 70.21 32.76
N ALA A 29 -11.46 70.22 32.70
CA ALA A 29 -12.34 70.04 33.84
C ALA A 29 -12.09 68.67 34.51
N ARG A 30 -12.15 68.63 35.84
CA ARG A 30 -11.99 67.40 36.64
C ARG A 30 -13.05 66.37 36.23
N LYS A 31 -12.60 65.21 35.75
CA LYS A 31 -13.46 64.04 35.47
C LYS A 31 -14.01 63.46 36.78
N PRO A 32 -15.25 62.92 36.80
CA PRO A 32 -15.79 62.24 37.97
C PRO A 32 -15.04 60.93 38.23
N ALA A 33 -14.93 60.57 39.51
CA ALA A 33 -14.24 59.36 39.96
C ALA A 33 -14.97 58.10 39.48
N VAL A 34 -14.39 57.40 38.51
CA VAL A 34 -14.83 56.07 38.09
C VAL A 34 -14.21 55.06 39.05
N ALA A 35 -15.05 54.22 39.66
CA ALA A 35 -14.59 53.15 40.54
C ALA A 35 -13.66 52.18 39.78
N PRO A 36 -12.62 51.63 40.42
CA PRO A 36 -11.67 50.75 39.76
C PRO A 36 -12.39 49.47 39.29
N VAL A 37 -12.49 49.31 37.97
CA VAL A 37 -12.90 48.04 37.36
C VAL A 37 -11.80 47.03 37.67
N ALA A 38 -12.17 45.95 38.36
CA ALA A 38 -11.24 44.87 38.67
C ALA A 38 -10.63 44.30 37.37
N PRO A 39 -9.32 44.00 37.35
CA PRO A 39 -8.70 43.40 36.18
C PRO A 39 -9.38 42.06 35.84
N PRO A 40 -9.58 41.73 34.55
CA PRO A 40 -10.16 40.46 34.17
C PRO A 40 -9.31 39.31 34.74
N PRO A 41 -9.93 38.20 35.19
CA PRO A 41 -9.17 37.09 35.75
C PRO A 41 -8.15 36.60 34.72
N ALA A 42 -6.91 36.39 35.18
CA ALA A 42 -5.85 35.86 34.34
C ALA A 42 -6.29 34.52 33.71
N PRO A 43 -5.92 34.25 32.44
CA PRO A 43 -6.24 32.97 31.81
C PRO A 43 -5.65 31.84 32.68
N VAL A 44 -6.53 30.97 33.16
CA VAL A 44 -6.12 29.75 33.86
C VAL A 44 -5.46 28.87 32.80
N VAL A 45 -4.13 28.86 32.76
CA VAL A 45 -3.37 27.89 31.97
C VAL A 45 -3.65 26.53 32.62
N PRO A 46 -4.27 25.57 31.92
CA PRO A 46 -4.41 24.23 32.45
C PRO A 46 -3.01 23.70 32.71
N VAL A 47 -2.67 23.47 33.98
CA VAL A 47 -1.45 22.76 34.33
C VAL A 47 -1.70 21.33 33.91
N GLU A 48 -1.15 20.91 32.76
CA GLU A 48 -1.12 19.50 32.38
C GLU A 48 -0.56 18.71 33.55
N ASP A 49 -1.34 17.76 34.08
CA ASP A 49 -0.86 16.89 35.15
C ASP A 49 0.41 16.18 34.64
N PRO A 50 1.58 16.38 35.27
CA PRO A 50 2.83 15.78 34.83
C PRO A 50 2.75 14.24 34.77
N LEU A 51 1.82 13.61 35.50
CA LEU A 51 1.54 12.17 35.40
C LEU A 51 0.79 11.81 34.11
N GLU A 52 -0.19 12.62 33.70
CA GLU A 52 -0.93 12.41 32.45
C GLU A 52 -0.03 12.64 31.23
N ALA A 53 0.79 13.69 31.24
CA ALA A 53 1.79 13.94 30.19
C ALA A 53 2.80 12.79 30.07
N ARG A 54 3.30 12.25 31.19
CA ARG A 54 4.19 11.07 31.19
C ARG A 54 3.50 9.81 30.65
N ARG A 55 2.23 9.58 30.99
CA ARG A 55 1.45 8.44 30.47
C ARG A 55 1.19 8.59 28.97
N ALA A 56 0.85 9.79 28.50
CA ALA A 56 0.64 10.07 27.08
C ALA A 56 1.93 9.84 26.28
N TRP A 57 3.07 10.34 26.79
CA TRP A 57 4.38 10.10 26.19
C TRP A 57 4.74 8.61 26.15
N ALA A 58 4.56 7.88 27.24
CA ALA A 58 4.82 6.44 27.28
C ALA A 58 3.94 5.66 26.28
N LYS A 59 2.66 6.02 26.14
CA LYS A 59 1.75 5.45 25.13
C LYS A 59 2.25 5.73 23.71
N GLN A 60 2.71 6.94 23.44
CA GLN A 60 3.22 7.33 22.12
C GLN A 60 4.50 6.55 21.76
N ILE A 61 5.45 6.44 22.69
CA ILE A 61 6.68 5.66 22.50
C ILE A 61 6.34 4.18 22.29
N HIS A 62 5.42 3.64 23.08
CA HIS A 62 4.97 2.26 22.92
C HIS A 62 4.36 2.04 21.52
N ALA A 63 3.47 2.93 21.07
CA ALA A 63 2.86 2.85 19.75
C ALA A 63 3.92 2.90 18.62
N GLN A 64 4.92 3.77 18.76
CA GLN A 64 6.06 3.84 17.82
C GLN A 64 6.83 2.54 17.75
N GLN A 65 7.17 1.94 18.90
CA GLN A 65 7.89 0.68 18.93
C GLN A 65 7.09 -0.47 18.34
N VAL A 66 5.77 -0.50 18.55
CA VAL A 66 4.92 -1.56 18.00
C VAL A 66 4.92 -1.51 16.47
N GLY A 67 4.71 -0.34 15.86
CA GLY A 67 4.75 -0.19 14.40
C GLY A 67 6.12 -0.53 13.81
N ARG A 68 7.19 -0.07 14.46
CA ARG A 68 8.56 -0.38 14.07
C ARG A 68 8.88 -1.88 14.12
N ARG A 69 8.61 -2.53 15.26
CA ARG A 69 8.86 -3.97 15.46
C ARG A 69 8.06 -4.80 14.47
N PHE A 70 6.81 -4.43 14.20
CA PHE A 70 6.00 -5.08 13.18
C PHE A 70 6.65 -4.98 11.79
N ALA A 71 7.11 -3.80 11.40
CA ALA A 71 7.77 -3.62 10.10
C ALA A 71 9.10 -4.39 9.99
N GLU A 72 9.88 -4.44 11.06
CA GLU A 72 11.12 -5.25 11.15
C GLU A 72 10.81 -6.75 11.04
N ALA A 73 9.81 -7.25 11.77
CA ALA A 73 9.38 -8.65 11.72
C ALA A 73 8.90 -9.07 10.31
N VAL A 74 8.15 -8.20 9.62
CA VAL A 74 7.71 -8.48 8.24
C VAL A 74 8.89 -8.64 7.27
N VAL A 75 9.99 -7.90 7.47
CA VAL A 75 11.20 -8.06 6.64
C VAL A 75 11.80 -9.45 6.82
N ILE A 76 11.88 -9.94 8.06
CA ILE A 76 12.40 -11.27 8.39
C ILE A 76 11.53 -12.35 7.76
N LEU A 77 10.20 -12.25 7.90
CA LEU A 77 9.26 -13.20 7.31
C LEU A 77 9.33 -13.22 5.78
N ASN A 78 9.43 -12.06 5.13
CA ASN A 78 9.58 -11.98 3.68
C ASN A 78 10.91 -12.58 3.22
N ARG A 79 12.01 -12.33 3.94
CA ARG A 79 13.31 -12.96 3.65
C ARG A 79 13.24 -14.48 3.77
N LYS A 80 12.55 -15.00 4.78
CA LYS A 80 12.37 -16.45 4.97
C LYS A 80 11.54 -17.07 3.84
N ALA A 81 10.59 -16.32 3.28
CA ALA A 81 9.74 -16.78 2.19
C ALA A 81 10.40 -16.64 0.80
N ASP A 82 11.47 -15.87 0.66
CA ASP A 82 12.20 -15.70 -0.59
C ASP A 82 13.18 -16.87 -0.83
N PRO A 83 13.03 -17.62 -1.93
CA PRO A 83 13.92 -18.76 -2.23
C PRO A 83 15.37 -18.35 -2.51
N ASN A 84 15.64 -17.07 -2.80
CA ASN A 84 16.97 -16.57 -3.16
C ASN A 84 17.78 -16.05 -1.97
N VAL A 85 17.19 -15.98 -0.77
CA VAL A 85 17.87 -15.43 0.41
C VAL A 85 18.58 -16.54 1.17
N ALA A 86 19.88 -16.34 1.39
CA ALA A 86 20.73 -17.24 2.14
C ALA A 86 20.46 -17.10 3.64
N PHE A 87 19.56 -17.94 4.14
CA PHE A 87 19.32 -18.22 5.56
C PHE A 87 18.74 -17.05 6.40
N VAL A 88 17.85 -17.41 7.33
CA VAL A 88 17.29 -16.52 8.35
C VAL A 88 17.46 -17.24 9.68
N ASP A 89 18.02 -16.56 10.67
CA ASP A 89 18.23 -17.11 12.00
C ASP A 89 16.89 -17.55 12.64
N ASP A 90 16.89 -18.72 13.30
CA ASP A 90 15.68 -19.30 13.86
C ASP A 90 15.13 -18.47 15.03
N GLY A 91 15.99 -17.80 15.80
CA GLY A 91 15.59 -16.90 16.87
C GLY A 91 14.92 -15.64 16.33
N ASP A 92 15.49 -15.05 15.28
CA ASP A 92 14.90 -13.92 14.54
C ASP A 92 13.54 -14.29 13.93
N LEU A 93 13.42 -15.50 13.37
CA LEU A 93 12.18 -16.01 12.81
C LEU A 93 11.11 -16.21 13.89
N ALA A 94 11.45 -16.85 15.01
CA ALA A 94 10.54 -17.06 16.13
C ALA A 94 10.08 -15.72 16.74
N TRP A 95 10.97 -14.76 16.88
CA TRP A 95 10.61 -13.40 17.27
C TRP A 95 9.62 -12.76 16.30
N ALA A 96 9.89 -12.84 14.99
CA ALA A 96 9.05 -12.24 13.97
C ALA A 96 7.63 -12.85 13.96
N GLN A 97 7.54 -14.17 14.14
CA GLN A 97 6.28 -14.90 14.25
C GLN A 97 5.46 -14.50 15.49
N ASN A 98 6.12 -14.13 16.59
CA ASN A 98 5.43 -13.64 17.80
C ASN A 98 4.92 -12.20 17.64
N VAL A 99 5.53 -11.39 16.76
CA VAL A 99 5.17 -9.98 16.57
C VAL A 99 4.06 -9.82 15.53
N VAL A 100 4.09 -10.60 14.45
CA VAL A 100 3.14 -10.50 13.34
C VAL A 100 1.99 -11.49 13.55
N PRO A 101 0.72 -11.07 13.49
CA PRO A 101 -0.40 -12.00 13.63
C PRO A 101 -0.42 -13.07 12.52
N GLU A 102 -0.85 -14.28 12.87
CA GLU A 102 -0.79 -15.47 12.00
C GLU A 102 -1.42 -15.24 10.63
N ASP A 103 -2.60 -14.61 10.56
CA ASP A 103 -3.28 -14.29 9.29
C ASP A 103 -2.39 -13.49 8.33
N VAL A 104 -1.63 -12.53 8.87
CA VAL A 104 -0.70 -11.71 8.08
C VAL A 104 0.51 -12.55 7.67
N GLN A 105 1.04 -13.41 8.56
CA GLN A 105 2.14 -14.31 8.21
C GLN A 105 1.74 -15.24 7.04
N THR A 106 0.55 -15.83 7.11
CA THR A 106 0.01 -16.71 6.07
C THR A 106 -0.20 -15.95 4.76
N TYR A 107 -0.76 -14.74 4.81
CA TYR A 107 -0.89 -13.88 3.64
C TYR A 107 0.47 -13.58 2.98
N LEU A 108 1.50 -13.25 3.77
CA LEU A 108 2.85 -13.00 3.25
C LEU A 108 3.46 -14.24 2.57
N ARG A 109 3.28 -15.43 3.16
CA ARG A 109 3.70 -16.70 2.54
C ARG A 109 3.00 -16.96 1.22
N ILE A 110 1.68 -16.79 1.17
CA ILE A 110 0.87 -16.98 -0.05
C ILE A 110 1.27 -16.00 -1.14
N ARG A 111 1.54 -14.74 -0.77
CA ARG A 111 2.06 -13.72 -1.68
C ARG A 111 3.43 -14.11 -2.25
N ALA A 112 4.32 -14.70 -1.44
CA ALA A 112 5.61 -15.22 -1.92
C ALA A 112 5.44 -16.39 -2.89
N TYR A 113 4.50 -17.32 -2.66
CA TYR A 113 4.18 -18.37 -3.64
C TYR A 113 3.69 -17.79 -4.98
N ALA A 114 2.95 -16.68 -4.94
CA ALA A 114 2.56 -15.94 -6.13
C ALA A 114 3.72 -15.15 -6.77
N SER A 115 4.95 -15.25 -6.25
CA SER A 115 6.14 -14.48 -6.68
C SER A 115 5.94 -12.96 -6.59
N LEU A 116 5.06 -12.51 -5.69
CA LEU A 116 4.77 -11.11 -5.48
C LEU A 116 5.64 -10.56 -4.36
N GLN A 117 6.36 -9.49 -4.65
CA GLN A 117 7.17 -8.81 -3.67
C GLN A 117 6.29 -8.04 -2.69
N THR A 118 6.54 -8.21 -1.39
CA THR A 118 5.93 -7.40 -0.35
C THR A 118 6.74 -6.12 -0.21
N ARG A 119 6.08 -4.96 -0.25
CA ARG A 119 6.73 -3.69 0.02
C ARG A 119 7.30 -3.69 1.44
N THR A 120 8.60 -3.45 1.60
CA THR A 120 9.22 -3.27 2.92
C THR A 120 9.40 -1.79 3.21
N LEU A 121 9.24 -1.39 4.48
CA LEU A 121 9.59 -0.03 4.91
C LEU A 121 11.12 0.06 5.05
N GLY A 122 11.72 1.12 4.50
CA GLY A 122 13.10 1.50 4.80
C GLY A 122 13.25 2.06 6.22
N ASP A 123 14.48 2.12 6.73
CA ASP A 123 14.74 2.41 8.15
C ASP A 123 14.18 3.77 8.59
N ASP A 124 14.31 4.81 7.76
CA ASP A 124 13.73 6.14 8.03
C ASP A 124 12.20 6.08 8.20
N ALA A 125 11.52 5.29 7.37
CA ALA A 125 10.07 5.14 7.41
C ALA A 125 9.59 4.25 8.56
N ARG A 126 10.45 3.37 9.10
CA ARG A 126 10.14 2.58 10.31
C ARG A 126 10.19 3.41 11.58
N GLY A 127 11.00 4.47 11.61
CA GLY A 127 11.05 5.43 12.72
C GLY A 127 9.84 6.37 12.79
N ASP A 128 9.11 6.54 11.69
CA ASP A 128 7.91 7.37 11.61
C ASP A 128 6.67 6.59 12.09
N LEU A 129 6.00 7.09 13.14
CA LEU A 129 4.81 6.49 13.72
C LEU A 129 3.66 6.37 12.71
N GLN A 130 3.41 7.42 11.93
CA GLN A 130 2.28 7.47 11.00
C GLN A 130 2.50 6.49 9.85
N ARG A 131 3.73 6.44 9.32
CA ARG A 131 4.07 5.51 8.23
C ARG A 131 4.07 4.05 8.69
N SER A 132 4.66 3.75 9.83
CA SER A 132 4.71 2.39 10.37
C SER A 132 3.33 1.86 10.77
N SER A 133 2.49 2.70 11.37
CA SER A 133 1.10 2.33 11.69
C SER A 133 0.23 2.15 10.45
N ALA A 134 0.34 3.04 9.46
CA ALA A 134 -0.35 2.92 8.18
C ALA A 134 0.06 1.64 7.44
N TYR A 135 1.35 1.32 7.42
CA TYR A 135 1.87 0.09 6.82
C TYR A 135 1.33 -1.16 7.50
N ARG A 136 1.30 -1.17 8.84
CA ARG A 136 0.68 -2.28 9.59
C ARG A 136 -0.80 -2.43 9.25
N ALA A 137 -1.55 -1.34 9.24
CA ALA A 137 -2.97 -1.35 8.94
C ALA A 137 -3.26 -1.80 7.49
N ASP A 138 -2.41 -1.39 6.55
CA ASP A 138 -2.49 -1.79 5.15
C ASP A 138 -2.28 -3.30 5.00
N LEU A 139 -1.23 -3.87 5.59
CA LEU A 139 -0.99 -5.31 5.54
C LEU A 139 -2.11 -6.13 6.19
N HIS A 140 -2.65 -5.67 7.32
CA HIS A 140 -3.83 -6.30 7.91
C HIS A 140 -5.04 -6.27 6.97
N ARG A 141 -5.28 -5.14 6.32
CA ARG A 141 -6.37 -4.99 5.36
C ARG A 141 -6.17 -5.88 4.15
N SER A 142 -4.98 -5.90 3.56
CA SER A 142 -4.66 -6.74 2.42
C SER A 142 -4.82 -8.21 2.77
N ALA A 143 -4.31 -8.66 3.92
CA ALA A 143 -4.50 -10.03 4.40
C ALA A 143 -5.98 -10.41 4.51
N ALA A 144 -6.85 -9.47 4.91
CA ALA A 144 -8.28 -9.72 5.04
C ALA A 144 -9.09 -9.60 3.74
N THR A 145 -8.62 -8.87 2.72
CA THR A 145 -9.47 -8.44 1.59
C THR A 145 -8.87 -8.64 0.20
N ASP A 146 -7.59 -8.94 0.09
CA ASP A 146 -6.91 -9.12 -1.20
C ASP A 146 -7.14 -10.54 -1.76
N PHE A 147 -8.38 -10.80 -2.15
CA PHE A 147 -8.82 -12.12 -2.59
C PHE A 147 -8.14 -12.57 -3.89
N GLU A 148 -7.67 -11.65 -4.73
CA GLU A 148 -6.96 -11.98 -5.97
C GLU A 148 -5.56 -12.53 -5.68
N VAL A 149 -4.82 -11.93 -4.74
CA VAL A 149 -3.54 -12.48 -4.28
C VAL A 149 -3.75 -13.81 -3.58
N TRP A 150 -4.77 -13.93 -2.72
CA TRP A 150 -5.07 -15.20 -2.07
C TRP A 150 -5.37 -16.32 -3.07
N THR A 151 -6.25 -16.09 -4.05
CA THR A 151 -6.58 -17.11 -5.06
C THR A 151 -5.36 -17.51 -5.90
N THR A 152 -4.59 -16.53 -6.35
CA THR A 152 -3.39 -16.79 -7.17
C THR A 152 -2.31 -17.53 -6.39
N GLY A 153 -2.07 -17.11 -5.14
CA GLY A 153 -1.05 -17.70 -4.28
C GLY A 153 -1.44 -19.08 -3.76
N LEU A 154 -2.72 -19.34 -3.46
CA LEU A 154 -3.20 -20.69 -3.10
C LEU A 154 -3.03 -21.66 -4.26
N ALA A 155 -3.37 -21.26 -5.48
CA ALA A 155 -3.13 -22.09 -6.67
C ALA A 155 -1.63 -22.32 -6.93
N ALA A 156 -0.75 -21.39 -6.56
CA ALA A 156 0.70 -21.59 -6.62
C ALA A 156 1.20 -22.54 -5.52
N TYR A 157 0.66 -22.42 -4.31
CA TYR A 157 0.93 -23.32 -3.19
C TYR A 157 0.52 -24.76 -3.51
N ASP A 158 -0.68 -24.99 -4.05
CA ASP A 158 -1.14 -26.34 -4.43
C ASP A 158 -0.22 -26.97 -5.49
N ARG A 159 0.26 -26.17 -6.44
CA ARG A 159 1.27 -26.61 -7.42
C ARG A 159 2.59 -26.96 -6.74
N ALA A 160 3.05 -26.17 -5.77
CA ALA A 160 4.27 -26.47 -5.02
C ALA A 160 4.14 -27.77 -4.21
N VAL A 161 2.99 -28.02 -3.58
CA VAL A 161 2.70 -29.28 -2.88
C VAL A 161 2.70 -30.46 -3.85
N ALA A 162 2.05 -30.33 -5.00
CA ALA A 162 2.03 -31.37 -6.03
C ALA A 162 3.44 -31.67 -6.59
N THR A 163 4.25 -30.64 -6.80
CA THR A 163 5.65 -30.77 -7.23
C THR A 163 6.49 -31.48 -6.17
N ALA A 164 6.39 -31.07 -4.90
CA ALA A 164 7.12 -31.70 -3.80
C ALA A 164 6.76 -33.20 -3.69
N ALA A 165 5.47 -33.54 -3.80
CA ALA A 165 5.02 -34.93 -3.81
C ALA A 165 5.58 -35.74 -5.00
N ARG A 166 5.68 -35.14 -6.19
CA ARG A 166 6.23 -35.81 -7.39
C ARG A 166 7.73 -36.05 -7.31
N HIS A 167 8.47 -35.14 -6.67
CA HIS A 167 9.93 -35.20 -6.58
C HIS A 167 10.44 -35.80 -5.26
N GLY A 168 9.55 -36.19 -4.35
CA GLY A 168 9.93 -36.72 -3.03
C GLY A 168 10.56 -35.67 -2.11
N GLU A 169 10.27 -34.39 -2.36
CA GLU A 169 10.76 -33.28 -1.54
C GLU A 169 9.84 -33.07 -0.32
N PRO A 170 10.35 -32.46 0.76
CA PRO A 170 9.52 -32.08 1.90
C PRO A 170 8.36 -31.19 1.45
N ALA A 171 7.14 -31.57 1.85
CA ALA A 171 5.96 -30.78 1.55
C ALA A 171 6.08 -29.37 2.19
N PRO A 172 5.65 -28.32 1.47
CA PRO A 172 5.47 -27.00 2.06
C PRO A 172 4.68 -27.05 3.37
N ALA A 173 5.01 -26.15 4.30
CA ALA A 173 4.24 -26.00 5.53
C ALA A 173 2.76 -25.75 5.22
N PRO A 174 1.81 -26.35 5.96
CA PRO A 174 0.39 -26.15 5.72
C PRO A 174 -0.01 -24.68 5.84
N VAL A 175 -1.03 -24.29 5.07
CA VAL A 175 -1.62 -22.95 5.07
C VAL A 175 -3.04 -23.08 5.61
N VAL A 176 -3.33 -22.34 6.68
CA VAL A 176 -4.70 -22.20 7.20
C VAL A 176 -5.25 -20.87 6.69
N VAL A 177 -6.29 -20.92 5.87
CA VAL A 177 -6.92 -19.72 5.32
C VAL A 177 -7.98 -19.22 6.30
N PRO A 178 -8.01 -17.92 6.65
CA PRO A 178 -9.07 -17.40 7.51
C PRO A 178 -10.45 -17.55 6.85
N THR A 179 -11.47 -17.95 7.62
CA THR A 179 -12.83 -18.20 7.09
C THR A 179 -13.41 -17.01 6.32
N ALA A 180 -13.19 -15.79 6.80
CA ALA A 180 -13.64 -14.58 6.10
C ALA A 180 -13.00 -14.41 4.70
N VAL A 181 -11.76 -14.88 4.54
CA VAL A 181 -11.06 -14.88 3.24
C VAL A 181 -11.64 -15.95 2.33
N GLU A 182 -11.91 -17.16 2.84
CA GLU A 182 -12.55 -18.24 2.07
C GLU A 182 -13.92 -17.80 1.54
N GLU A 183 -14.75 -17.20 2.39
CA GLU A 183 -16.06 -16.64 2.02
C GLU A 183 -15.91 -15.52 0.97
N GLY A 184 -14.93 -14.64 1.14
CA GLY A 184 -14.64 -13.56 0.20
C GLY A 184 -14.21 -14.07 -1.19
N ILE A 185 -13.36 -15.10 -1.22
CA ILE A 185 -12.94 -15.78 -2.45
C ILE A 185 -14.14 -16.45 -3.13
N ALA A 186 -14.98 -17.15 -2.38
CA ALA A 186 -16.18 -17.79 -2.91
C ALA A 186 -17.14 -16.77 -3.54
N LYS A 187 -17.34 -15.62 -2.88
CA LYS A 187 -18.15 -14.52 -3.41
C LYS A 187 -17.56 -13.95 -4.70
N LEU A 188 -16.25 -13.72 -4.74
CA LEU A 188 -15.56 -13.23 -5.93
C LEU A 188 -15.68 -14.21 -7.10
N ALA A 189 -15.59 -15.51 -6.84
CA ALA A 189 -15.79 -16.55 -7.86
C ALA A 189 -17.25 -16.57 -8.38
N ALA A 190 -18.24 -16.47 -7.48
CA ALA A 190 -19.65 -16.40 -7.85
C ALA A 190 -19.96 -15.15 -8.70
N ASP A 191 -19.41 -13.99 -8.33
CA ASP A 191 -19.56 -12.75 -9.11
C ASP A 191 -18.91 -12.84 -10.49
N LYS A 192 -17.71 -13.45 -10.59
CA LYS A 192 -17.04 -13.70 -11.88
C LYS A 192 -17.87 -14.65 -12.76
N ALA A 193 -18.39 -15.74 -12.20
CA ALA A 193 -19.25 -16.67 -12.92
C ALA A 193 -20.53 -16.00 -13.42
N ARG A 194 -21.19 -15.19 -12.58
CA ARG A 194 -22.37 -14.41 -12.95
C ARG A 194 -22.08 -13.43 -14.09
N ARG A 195 -20.95 -12.72 -14.05
CA ARG A 195 -20.56 -11.79 -15.13
C ARG A 195 -20.32 -12.52 -16.45
N LEU A 196 -19.71 -13.72 -16.40
CA LEU A 196 -19.48 -14.54 -17.59
C LEU A 196 -20.80 -15.05 -18.19
N THR A 197 -21.76 -15.48 -17.36
CA THR A 197 -23.07 -15.92 -17.85
C THR A 197 -23.89 -14.75 -18.41
N GLU A 198 -23.87 -13.59 -17.78
CA GLU A 198 -24.51 -12.36 -18.30
C GLU A 198 -23.87 -11.92 -19.64
N ALA A 199 -22.54 -11.99 -19.76
CA ALA A 199 -21.84 -11.67 -21.00
C ALA A 199 -22.15 -12.69 -22.12
N ALA A 200 -22.24 -13.98 -21.79
CA ALA A 200 -22.63 -15.03 -22.73
C ALA A 200 -24.08 -14.84 -23.21
N ALA A 201 -25.00 -14.52 -22.30
CA ALA A 201 -26.41 -14.26 -22.64
C ALA A 201 -26.57 -13.04 -23.56
N ARG A 202 -25.81 -11.96 -23.34
CA ARG A 202 -25.81 -10.78 -24.23
C ARG A 202 -25.26 -11.09 -25.61
N ARG A 203 -24.25 -11.97 -25.73
CA ARG A 203 -23.72 -12.42 -27.03
C ARG A 203 -24.68 -13.35 -27.76
N ALA A 204 -25.38 -14.23 -27.05
CA ALA A 204 -26.37 -15.14 -27.63
C ALA A 204 -27.68 -14.42 -28.03
N GLY A 205 -28.06 -13.35 -27.34
CA GLY A 205 -29.28 -12.57 -27.60
C GLY A 205 -29.15 -11.46 -28.66
N GLY A 206 -27.96 -11.26 -29.25
CA GLY A 206 -27.67 -10.15 -30.16
C GLY A 206 -27.82 -10.42 -31.66
N ASN A 207 -28.21 -11.63 -32.08
CA ASN A 207 -28.29 -11.96 -33.51
C ASN A 207 -29.51 -12.82 -33.87
N ALA A 208 -30.70 -12.30 -33.59
CA ALA A 208 -31.94 -12.75 -34.20
C ALA A 208 -32.63 -11.55 -34.86
N GLY A 209 -32.04 -11.05 -35.96
CA GLY A 209 -32.58 -9.88 -36.67
C GLY A 209 -31.84 -9.54 -37.96
N ALA A 210 -32.22 -10.22 -39.04
CA ALA A 210 -32.18 -9.77 -40.43
C ALA A 210 -30.83 -9.48 -41.13
N GLY A 211 -30.52 -10.35 -42.12
CA GLY A 211 -30.27 -9.88 -43.49
C GLY A 211 -28.81 -9.74 -43.94
N GLY A 212 -28.43 -10.61 -44.88
CA GLY A 212 -27.39 -10.30 -45.87
C GLY A 212 -26.08 -11.07 -45.72
N THR A 213 -25.94 -12.14 -46.49
CA THR A 213 -24.64 -12.58 -47.00
C THR A 213 -24.04 -11.43 -47.84
N PRO A 214 -22.74 -11.13 -47.71
CA PRO A 214 -21.84 -11.69 -48.71
C PRO A 214 -20.57 -12.29 -48.11
N ALA A 215 -19.99 -13.20 -48.89
CA ALA A 215 -18.77 -13.95 -48.67
C ALA A 215 -17.66 -13.19 -47.91
N GLY A 216 -17.14 -13.84 -46.87
CA GLY A 216 -15.91 -13.47 -46.16
C GLY A 216 -15.31 -14.71 -45.51
N THR A 217 -14.16 -15.12 -46.03
CA THR A 217 -13.26 -16.24 -45.72
C THR A 217 -13.39 -16.90 -44.34
N PRO A 218 -13.47 -18.25 -44.24
CA PRO A 218 -13.44 -18.94 -42.95
C PRO A 218 -12.03 -18.85 -42.31
N PRO A 219 -11.92 -18.78 -40.97
CA PRO A 219 -10.64 -18.91 -40.30
C PRO A 219 -10.10 -20.34 -40.49
N GLY A 220 -8.84 -20.43 -40.91
CA GLY A 220 -8.17 -21.69 -41.26
C GLY A 220 -8.23 -22.72 -40.13
N ALA A 221 -8.77 -23.90 -40.45
CA ALA A 221 -8.63 -25.09 -39.64
C ALA A 221 -7.14 -25.50 -39.55
N PRO A 222 -6.70 -26.07 -38.42
CA PRO A 222 -5.35 -26.63 -38.31
C PRO A 222 -5.21 -27.81 -39.30
N PRO A 223 -4.02 -28.04 -39.89
CA PRO A 223 -3.85 -29.13 -40.84
C PRO A 223 -3.99 -30.48 -40.13
N THR A 224 -5.07 -31.19 -40.44
CA THR A 224 -5.23 -32.62 -40.18
C THR A 224 -4.36 -33.40 -41.17
N GLY A 225 -3.15 -33.77 -40.76
CA GLY A 225 -2.35 -34.78 -41.44
C GLY A 225 -2.87 -36.18 -41.11
N THR A 226 -3.26 -36.92 -42.13
CA THR A 226 -3.78 -38.29 -42.08
C THR A 226 -2.68 -39.32 -41.81
N THR A 227 -2.95 -40.16 -40.82
CA THR A 227 -2.52 -41.54 -40.57
C THR A 227 -1.80 -42.31 -41.70
N LYS A 228 -0.65 -42.90 -41.36
CA LYS A 228 -0.25 -44.25 -41.80
C LYS A 228 -0.05 -45.11 -40.54
N LYS A 229 -0.55 -46.35 -40.64
CA LYS A 229 -0.54 -47.41 -39.64
C LYS A 229 0.60 -48.40 -39.95
N ASP A 230 1.00 -49.14 -38.92
CA ASP A 230 1.92 -50.30 -38.89
C ASP A 230 3.41 -49.87 -38.94
N ASP A 231 4.31 -50.26 -38.03
CA ASP A 231 4.50 -51.54 -37.33
C ASP A 231 5.21 -51.36 -35.97
N ASP A 232 5.07 -52.36 -35.09
CA ASP A 232 5.79 -52.58 -33.83
C ASP A 232 7.33 -52.52 -33.99
N GLU A 233 8.01 -51.77 -33.11
CA GLU A 233 9.31 -52.14 -32.51
C GLU A 233 9.70 -51.09 -31.43
N GLU A 234 9.54 -51.45 -30.15
CA GLU A 234 10.46 -50.98 -29.11
C GLU A 234 11.82 -51.66 -29.36
N PRO A 235 12.95 -50.95 -29.25
CA PRO A 235 13.55 -50.79 -27.92
C PRO A 235 14.28 -49.45 -27.69
N THR A 236 14.14 -48.88 -26.49
CA THR A 236 15.23 -48.08 -25.88
C THR A 236 16.44 -48.99 -25.64
N PRO A 237 17.69 -48.55 -25.89
CA PRO A 237 18.37 -47.64 -24.95
C PRO A 237 19.39 -46.66 -25.61
N ASP A 238 20.05 -45.86 -24.77
CA ASP A 238 21.24 -45.03 -25.01
C ASP A 238 21.07 -43.55 -25.43
N ALA A 239 20.89 -42.70 -24.42
CA ALA A 239 21.77 -41.54 -24.25
C ALA A 239 22.91 -41.96 -23.30
N PRO A 240 24.18 -41.48 -23.42
CA PRO A 240 24.49 -40.08 -23.73
C PRO A 240 25.72 -39.85 -24.64
N ALA A 241 25.76 -38.70 -25.29
CA ALA A 241 27.05 -38.08 -25.66
C ALA A 241 27.05 -36.62 -25.21
N GLY A 242 27.72 -36.39 -24.07
CA GLY A 242 28.25 -35.08 -23.70
C GLY A 242 29.31 -34.58 -24.69
N PRO A 243 29.90 -33.41 -24.42
CA PRO A 243 30.03 -32.34 -25.39
C PRO A 243 31.22 -32.48 -26.34
N LYS A 244 31.10 -31.89 -27.53
CA LYS A 244 32.26 -31.51 -28.36
C LYS A 244 32.16 -30.05 -28.79
N ARG A 245 32.99 -29.26 -28.08
CA ARG A 245 33.49 -27.89 -28.33
C ARG A 245 32.53 -26.74 -28.14
#